data_AF-A0A7Y5PYR7-F1
#
_entry.id   AF-A0A7Y5PYR7-F1
#
_cell.length_a   1.000
_cell.length_b   1.000
_cell.length_c   1.000
_cell.angle_alpha   90.00
_cell.angle_beta   90.00
_cell.angle_gamma   90.00
#
_symmetry.space_group_name_H-M   'P 1'
#
loop_
_entity.id
_entity.type
_entity.pdbx_description
1 polymer ?
#
loop_
_entity_poly.entity_id
_entity_poly.type
_entity_poly.pdbx_seq_one_letter_code
_entity_poly.pdbx_strand_id
1 'polypeptide(L)'
;MRMWHYFLGGALVLAPALIGTLLFGLAFDGSKKHLWAGLLTAILGVGLHTLVILFMLVTGRVLREAIRARRLPEQFLVDLNDFFSRKRAYPLAGLGAASIVAAGVLGYSSRGFGISPVWHWVVGLGAVLLNLWALQEEYKVLRENQRLVDRAAAELDALDRAQEAAGIPLPPEPPPAPLLSLRNGLTLLIAPWLPYFYWTLVVWRGDFSHTSLHPWVEISVVGLFVTVLALKGEPTRGAERSEAN
;
A
#
# COMPACT_ATOMS: atom_id res chain seq x y z
N MET A 1 12.61 -9.01 10.12
CA MET A 1 13.10 -7.62 9.93
C MET A 1 11.95 -6.66 10.21
N ARG A 2 12.15 -5.57 10.99
CA ARG A 2 11.05 -4.68 11.40
C ARG A 2 10.74 -3.64 10.33
N MET A 3 9.47 -3.43 10.01
CA MET A 3 9.03 -2.58 8.88
C MET A 3 9.55 -1.14 8.96
N TRP A 4 9.63 -0.58 10.16
CA TRP A 4 10.06 0.81 10.34
C TRP A 4 11.51 1.06 9.86
N HIS A 5 12.37 0.04 9.75
CA HIS A 5 13.72 0.22 9.18
C HIS A 5 13.66 0.46 7.67
N TYR A 6 12.81 -0.29 6.94
CA TYR A 6 12.63 -0.09 5.50
C TYR A 6 12.00 1.28 5.22
N PHE A 7 11.02 1.65 6.04
CA PHE A 7 10.42 2.97 5.96
C PHE A 7 11.47 4.07 6.23
N LEU A 8 12.28 3.93 7.28
CA LEU A 8 13.34 4.89 7.58
C LEU A 8 14.35 5.01 6.42
N GLY A 9 14.77 3.90 5.84
CA GLY A 9 15.61 3.90 4.63
C GLY A 9 14.96 4.66 3.48
N GLY A 10 13.69 4.39 3.20
CA GLY A 10 12.92 5.11 2.18
C GLY A 10 12.78 6.61 2.49
N ALA A 11 12.49 6.97 3.74
CA ALA A 11 12.36 8.35 4.19
C ALA A 11 13.69 9.12 4.10
N LEU A 12 14.81 8.48 4.42
CA LEU A 12 16.16 9.05 4.28
C LEU A 12 16.54 9.30 2.82
N VAL A 13 15.94 8.60 1.86
CA VAL A 13 16.10 8.87 0.43
C VAL A 13 15.10 9.93 -0.04
N LEU A 14 13.84 9.84 0.39
CA LEU A 14 12.78 10.73 -0.06
C LEU A 14 12.94 12.17 0.45
N ALA A 15 13.32 12.36 1.72
CA ALA A 15 13.50 13.70 2.29
C ALA A 15 14.53 14.55 1.53
N PRO A 16 15.76 14.07 1.24
CA PRO A 16 16.69 14.83 0.41
C PRO A 16 16.23 14.94 -1.05
N ALA A 17 15.47 13.98 -1.58
CA ALA A 17 14.89 14.09 -2.92
C ALA A 17 13.86 15.25 -2.99
N LEU A 18 12.98 15.38 -2.00
CA LEU A 18 12.04 16.51 -1.86
C LEU A 18 12.76 17.85 -1.82
N ILE A 19 13.78 17.97 -0.96
CA ILE A 19 14.60 19.18 -0.83
C ILE A 19 15.33 19.47 -2.14
N GLY A 20 15.94 18.45 -2.75
CA GLY A 20 16.63 18.56 -4.03
C GLY A 20 15.72 19.04 -5.15
N THR A 21 14.52 18.48 -5.28
CA THR A 21 13.51 18.92 -6.26
C THR A 21 13.15 20.39 -6.07
N LEU A 22 12.94 20.83 -4.82
CA LEU A 22 12.66 22.22 -4.48
C LEU A 22 13.82 23.15 -4.86
N LEU A 23 15.06 22.79 -4.48
CA LEU A 23 16.25 23.57 -4.81
C LEU A 23 16.49 23.65 -6.33
N PHE A 24 16.27 22.55 -7.06
CA PHE A 24 16.34 22.58 -8.53
C PHE A 24 15.23 23.43 -9.15
N GLY A 25 14.04 23.45 -8.56
CA GLY A 25 12.99 24.39 -8.97
C GLY A 25 13.45 25.83 -8.78
N LEU A 26 14.08 26.14 -7.63
CA LEU A 26 14.45 27.52 -7.26
C LEU A 26 15.57 28.06 -8.11
N ALA A 27 16.56 27.22 -8.39
CA ALA A 27 17.75 27.62 -9.14
C ALA A 27 17.60 27.46 -10.66
N PHE A 28 16.73 26.54 -11.13
CA PHE A 28 16.66 26.13 -12.54
C PHE A 28 15.23 25.85 -13.00
N ASP A 29 14.32 26.79 -12.77
CA ASP A 29 12.91 26.66 -13.14
C ASP A 29 12.74 26.26 -14.62
N GLY A 30 11.81 25.34 -14.88
CA GLY A 30 11.54 24.79 -16.22
C GLY A 30 12.64 23.90 -16.83
N SER A 31 13.75 23.65 -16.13
CA SER A 31 14.83 22.80 -16.65
C SER A 31 14.48 21.31 -16.67
N LYS A 32 15.10 20.57 -17.60
CA LYS A 32 15.02 19.09 -17.64
C LYS A 32 15.44 18.44 -16.31
N LYS A 33 16.35 19.07 -15.56
CA LYS A 33 16.83 18.57 -14.27
C LYS A 33 15.72 18.62 -13.20
N HIS A 34 15.01 19.75 -13.09
CA HIS A 34 13.88 19.86 -12.16
C HIS A 34 12.77 18.85 -12.51
N LEU A 35 12.46 18.65 -13.79
CA LEU A 35 11.48 17.66 -14.24
C LEU A 35 11.83 16.24 -13.78
N TRP A 36 13.06 15.78 -14.06
CA TRP A 36 13.50 14.42 -13.68
C TRP A 36 13.57 14.25 -12.16
N ALA A 37 14.07 15.25 -11.44
CA ALA A 37 14.09 15.24 -9.98
C ALA A 37 12.66 15.17 -9.42
N GLY A 38 11.74 15.99 -9.93
CA GLY A 38 10.33 15.98 -9.53
C GLY A 38 9.64 14.64 -9.79
N LEU A 39 9.86 14.03 -10.96
CA LEU A 39 9.30 12.72 -11.30
C LEU A 39 9.82 11.62 -10.36
N LEU A 40 11.13 11.58 -10.11
CA LEU A 40 11.73 10.62 -9.20
C LEU A 40 11.19 10.77 -7.78
N THR A 41 11.14 12.01 -7.28
CA THR A 41 10.57 12.35 -5.97
C THR A 41 9.09 11.96 -5.88
N ALA A 42 8.31 12.15 -6.94
CA ALA A 42 6.91 11.74 -6.99
C ALA A 42 6.73 10.22 -6.91
N ILE A 43 7.50 9.46 -7.69
CA ILE A 43 7.46 7.99 -7.66
C ILE A 43 7.82 7.48 -6.26
N LEU A 44 8.92 7.99 -5.69
CA LEU A 44 9.36 7.61 -4.35
C LEU A 44 8.36 8.00 -3.27
N GLY A 45 7.81 9.22 -3.33
CA GLY A 45 6.84 9.72 -2.36
C GLY A 45 5.53 8.93 -2.35
N VAL A 46 4.91 8.80 -3.52
CA VAL A 46 3.67 8.02 -3.65
C VAL A 46 3.90 6.56 -3.26
N GLY A 47 5.03 5.97 -3.71
CA GLY A 47 5.39 4.60 -3.36
C GLY A 47 5.55 4.39 -1.86
N LEU A 48 6.28 5.28 -1.18
CA LEU A 48 6.52 5.20 0.26
C LEU A 48 5.23 5.36 1.08
N HIS A 49 4.40 6.37 0.79
CA HIS A 49 3.12 6.56 1.46
C HIS A 49 2.16 5.38 1.25
N THR A 50 2.11 4.86 0.03
CA THR A 50 1.30 3.66 -0.29
C THR A 50 1.78 2.45 0.50
N LEU A 51 3.09 2.26 0.61
CA LEU A 51 3.68 1.16 1.38
C LEU A 51 3.29 1.23 2.86
N VAL A 52 3.28 2.42 3.47
CA VAL A 52 2.81 2.59 4.85
C VAL A 52 1.34 2.20 4.99
N ILE A 53 0.47 2.68 4.09
CA ILE A 53 -0.96 2.36 4.09
C ILE A 53 -1.18 0.85 3.99
N LEU A 54 -0.52 0.19 3.05
CA LEU A 54 -0.61 -1.25 2.84
C LEU A 54 -0.15 -2.03 4.06
N PHE A 55 0.99 -1.64 4.65
CA PHE A 55 1.49 -2.28 5.85
C PHE A 55 0.51 -2.17 7.02
N MET A 56 -0.08 -0.99 7.25
CA MET A 56 -1.07 -0.77 8.30
C MET A 56 -2.33 -1.60 8.09
N LEU A 57 -2.82 -1.70 6.85
CA LEU A 57 -3.97 -2.52 6.50
C LEU A 57 -3.71 -4.01 6.75
N VAL A 58 -2.57 -4.51 6.27
CA VAL A 58 -2.20 -5.93 6.40
C VAL A 58 -1.99 -6.28 7.87
N THR A 59 -1.24 -5.49 8.63
CA THR A 59 -1.00 -5.75 10.06
C THR A 59 -2.29 -5.70 10.87
N GLY A 60 -3.17 -4.73 10.62
CA GLY A 60 -4.48 -4.67 11.28
C GLY A 60 -5.34 -5.91 11.00
N ARG A 61 -5.33 -6.42 9.77
CA ARG A 61 -6.04 -7.67 9.42
C ARG A 61 -5.43 -8.88 10.10
N VAL A 62 -4.11 -9.04 10.05
CA VAL A 62 -3.38 -10.16 10.65
C VAL A 62 -3.61 -10.20 12.17
N LEU A 63 -3.54 -9.06 12.86
CA LEU A 63 -3.79 -9.00 14.31
C LEU A 63 -5.23 -9.37 14.66
N ARG A 64 -6.24 -8.89 13.91
CA ARG A 64 -7.64 -9.29 14.14
C ARG A 64 -7.83 -10.79 13.98
N GLU A 65 -7.20 -11.38 12.97
CA GLU A 65 -7.27 -12.82 12.74
C GLU A 65 -6.59 -13.61 13.86
N ALA A 66 -5.39 -13.18 14.28
CA ALA A 66 -4.68 -13.79 15.39
C ALA A 66 -5.49 -13.75 16.70
N ILE A 67 -6.14 -12.62 17.01
CA ILE A 67 -7.01 -12.47 18.18
C ILE A 67 -8.17 -13.47 18.12
N ARG A 68 -8.82 -13.61 16.96
CA ARG A 68 -9.95 -14.53 16.77
C ARG A 68 -9.52 -16.00 16.85
N ALA A 69 -8.43 -16.35 16.20
CA ALA A 69 -7.99 -17.74 16.06
C ALA A 69 -7.32 -18.29 17.33
N ARG A 70 -6.58 -17.46 18.06
CA ARG A 70 -5.74 -17.89 19.19
C ARG A 70 -6.24 -17.39 20.56
N ARG A 71 -7.44 -16.81 20.61
CA ARG A 71 -8.09 -16.32 21.83
C ARG A 71 -7.17 -15.39 22.65
N LEU A 72 -6.47 -14.48 21.97
CA LEU A 72 -5.69 -13.45 22.66
C LEU A 72 -6.59 -12.63 23.59
N PRO A 73 -6.04 -12.05 24.69
CA PRO A 73 -6.81 -11.22 25.61
C PRO A 73 -7.58 -10.10 24.88
N GLU A 74 -8.83 -9.85 25.30
CA GLU A 74 -9.70 -8.84 24.68
C GLU A 74 -9.07 -7.44 24.68
N GLN A 75 -8.18 -7.15 25.64
CA GLN A 75 -7.40 -5.93 25.70
C GLN A 75 -6.63 -5.65 24.39
N PHE A 76 -6.15 -6.67 23.68
CA PHE A 76 -5.48 -6.47 22.38
C PHE A 76 -6.43 -5.91 21.33
N LEU A 77 -7.71 -6.30 21.34
CA LEU A 77 -8.71 -5.78 20.43
C LEU A 77 -9.06 -4.32 20.76
N VAL A 78 -9.12 -3.99 22.05
CA VAL A 78 -9.30 -2.59 22.52
C VAL A 78 -8.12 -1.73 22.07
N ASP A 79 -6.89 -2.15 22.35
CA ASP A 79 -5.66 -1.43 21.97
C ASP A 79 -5.56 -1.26 20.43
N LEU A 80 -5.93 -2.30 19.68
CA LEU A 80 -5.93 -2.28 18.21
C LEU A 80 -6.98 -1.29 17.68
N ASN A 81 -8.19 -1.32 18.22
CA ASN A 81 -9.25 -0.40 17.80
C ASN A 81 -8.92 1.05 18.18
N ASP A 82 -8.37 1.30 19.37
CA ASP A 82 -7.90 2.62 19.77
C ASP A 82 -6.85 3.14 18.77
N PHE A 83 -5.81 2.36 18.51
CA PHE A 83 -4.75 2.71 17.57
C PHE A 83 -5.29 3.12 16.18
N PHE A 84 -6.17 2.31 15.60
CA PHE A 84 -6.74 2.59 14.28
C PHE A 84 -7.79 3.72 14.29
N SER A 85 -8.49 3.95 15.40
CA SER A 85 -9.48 5.02 15.54
C SER A 85 -8.86 6.42 15.44
N ARG A 86 -7.59 6.56 15.88
CA ARG A 86 -6.85 7.82 15.82
C ARG A 86 -6.56 8.29 14.39
N LYS A 87 -6.61 7.39 13.40
CA LYS A 87 -6.43 7.68 11.96
C LYS A 87 -5.23 8.60 11.66
N ARG A 88 -4.12 8.53 12.41
CA ARG A 88 -3.02 9.51 12.27
C ARG A 88 -2.24 9.37 10.96
N ALA A 89 -2.00 8.14 10.51
CA ALA A 89 -1.20 7.90 9.31
C ALA A 89 -1.99 8.07 8.00
N TYR A 90 -3.20 7.50 7.89
CA TYR A 90 -3.90 7.40 6.59
C TYR A 90 -4.20 8.74 5.90
N PRO A 91 -4.82 9.73 6.56
CA PRO A 91 -5.14 11.01 5.94
C PRO A 91 -3.86 11.74 5.54
N LEU A 92 -2.83 11.68 6.39
CA LEU A 92 -1.59 12.40 6.14
C LEU A 92 -0.76 11.77 5.01
N ALA A 93 -0.71 10.43 4.93
CA ALA A 93 -0.13 9.69 3.81
C ALA A 93 -0.85 10.02 2.49
N GLY A 94 -2.19 10.00 2.52
CA GLY A 94 -3.01 10.34 1.37
C GLY A 94 -2.83 11.78 0.91
N LEU A 95 -2.81 12.73 1.85
CA LEU A 95 -2.56 14.15 1.56
C LEU A 95 -1.13 14.38 1.05
N GLY A 96 -0.13 13.70 1.62
CA GLY A 96 1.26 13.72 1.16
C GLY A 96 1.38 13.31 -0.30
N ALA A 97 0.87 12.12 -0.64
CA ALA A 97 0.83 11.61 -2.00
C ALA A 97 0.04 12.53 -2.97
N ALA A 98 -1.16 12.96 -2.58
CA ALA A 98 -2.00 13.84 -3.40
C ALA A 98 -1.34 15.20 -3.65
N SER A 99 -0.66 15.76 -2.66
CA SER A 99 0.03 17.06 -2.80
C SER A 99 1.19 17.00 -3.80
N ILE A 100 1.96 15.91 -3.84
CA ILE A 100 3.03 15.75 -4.84
C ILE A 100 2.45 15.66 -6.25
N VAL A 101 1.37 14.90 -6.43
CA VAL A 101 0.67 14.81 -7.72
C VAL A 101 0.13 16.17 -8.14
N ALA A 102 -0.51 16.90 -7.23
CA ALA A 102 -1.02 18.25 -7.50
C ALA A 102 0.09 19.21 -7.93
N ALA A 103 1.24 19.21 -7.24
CA ALA A 103 2.39 20.01 -7.61
C ALA A 103 2.90 19.66 -9.02
N GLY A 104 2.99 18.36 -9.36
CA GLY A 104 3.40 17.90 -10.69
C GLY A 104 2.44 18.32 -11.80
N VAL A 105 1.12 18.16 -11.59
CA VAL A 105 0.08 18.59 -12.53
C VAL A 105 0.16 20.10 -12.77
N LEU A 106 0.29 20.89 -11.70
CA LEU A 106 0.41 22.34 -11.82
C LEU A 106 1.67 22.76 -12.57
N GLY A 107 2.78 22.03 -12.41
CA GLY A 107 4.01 22.27 -13.15
C GLY A 107 3.82 22.17 -14.68
N TYR A 108 2.99 21.23 -15.13
CA TYR A 108 2.66 21.08 -16.56
C TYR A 108 1.58 22.06 -17.03
N SER A 109 0.70 22.49 -16.11
CA SER A 109 -0.48 23.29 -16.44
C SER A 109 -0.17 24.70 -16.98
N SER A 110 0.99 25.27 -16.65
CA SER A 110 1.44 26.57 -17.15
C SER A 110 1.52 26.61 -18.68
N ARG A 111 1.87 25.48 -19.32
CA ARG A 111 2.00 25.36 -20.78
C ARG A 111 0.69 25.00 -21.48
N GLY A 112 -0.21 24.28 -20.80
CA GLY A 112 -1.44 23.75 -21.40
C GLY A 112 -2.69 24.58 -21.14
N PHE A 113 -2.76 25.28 -20.00
CA PHE A 113 -4.00 25.88 -19.49
C PHE A 113 -3.85 27.35 -19.06
N GLY A 114 -2.68 27.96 -19.25
CA GLY A 114 -2.44 29.36 -18.90
C GLY A 114 -2.46 29.66 -17.39
N ILE A 115 -2.32 28.64 -16.54
CA ILE A 115 -2.26 28.81 -15.08
C ILE A 115 -0.92 29.47 -14.72
N SER A 116 -0.97 30.49 -13.86
CA SER A 116 0.22 31.19 -13.38
C SER A 116 1.23 30.23 -12.73
N PRO A 117 2.53 30.29 -13.08
CA PRO A 117 3.58 29.48 -12.46
C PRO A 117 3.68 29.65 -10.94
N VAL A 118 3.21 30.77 -10.39
CA VAL A 118 3.17 31.04 -8.94
C VAL A 118 2.38 29.95 -8.19
N TRP A 119 1.35 29.36 -8.81
CA TRP A 119 0.58 28.28 -8.18
C TRP A 119 1.38 26.98 -8.08
N HIS A 120 2.17 26.64 -9.09
CA HIS A 120 3.09 25.52 -9.01
C HIS A 120 4.10 25.71 -7.88
N TRP A 121 4.62 26.93 -7.73
CA TRP A 121 5.53 27.31 -6.67
C TRP A 121 4.95 27.13 -5.26
N VAL A 122 3.79 27.73 -5.01
CA VAL A 122 3.12 27.67 -3.70
C VAL A 122 2.74 26.23 -3.35
N VAL A 123 2.15 25.49 -4.30
CA VAL A 123 1.75 24.10 -4.06
C VAL A 123 2.95 23.18 -3.94
N GLY A 124 4.03 23.40 -4.69
CA GLY A 124 5.27 22.64 -4.59
C GLY A 124 5.95 22.80 -3.24
N LEU A 125 6.07 24.03 -2.73
CA LEU A 125 6.59 24.28 -1.38
C LEU A 125 5.70 23.66 -0.30
N GLY A 126 4.39 23.83 -0.42
CA GLY A 126 3.41 23.21 0.49
C GLY A 126 3.51 21.69 0.50
N ALA A 127 3.67 21.07 -0.68
CA ALA A 127 3.86 19.63 -0.81
C ALA A 127 5.13 19.17 -0.09
N VAL A 128 6.26 19.87 -0.25
CA VAL A 128 7.51 19.52 0.45
C VAL A 128 7.32 19.56 1.97
N LEU A 129 6.77 20.65 2.51
CA LEU A 129 6.56 20.80 3.95
C LEU A 129 5.61 19.73 4.51
N LEU A 130 4.50 19.50 3.81
CA LEU A 130 3.51 18.50 4.17
C LEU A 130 4.10 17.09 4.16
N ASN A 131 4.89 16.74 3.14
CA ASN A 131 5.50 15.41 3.03
C ASN A 131 6.58 15.19 4.11
N LEU A 132 7.41 16.18 4.41
CA LEU A 132 8.38 16.07 5.51
C LEU A 132 7.67 15.85 6.86
N TRP A 133 6.57 16.56 7.11
CA TRP A 133 5.74 16.34 8.29
C TRP A 133 5.09 14.94 8.28
N ALA A 134 4.56 14.51 7.13
CA ALA A 134 3.98 13.19 6.95
C ALA A 134 4.97 12.08 7.30
N LEU A 135 6.22 12.16 6.81
CA LEU A 135 7.25 11.17 7.10
C LEU A 135 7.54 11.04 8.59
N GLN A 136 7.55 12.16 9.31
CA GLN A 136 7.77 12.15 10.75
C GLN A 136 6.62 11.45 11.50
N GLU A 137 5.37 11.76 11.16
CA GLU A 137 4.21 11.14 11.80
C GLU A 137 4.04 9.66 11.43
N GLU A 138 4.27 9.31 10.15
CA GLU A 138 4.27 7.91 9.71
C GLU A 138 5.32 7.08 10.43
N TYR A 139 6.52 7.61 10.64
CA TYR A 139 7.55 6.94 11.44
C TYR A 139 7.09 6.64 12.87
N LYS A 140 6.47 7.64 13.53
CA LYS A 140 5.93 7.46 14.90
C LYS A 140 4.85 6.38 14.92
N VAL A 141 3.89 6.45 14.00
CA VAL A 141 2.78 5.49 13.90
C VAL A 141 3.28 4.08 13.57
N LEU A 142 4.28 3.94 12.70
CA LEU A 142 4.92 2.66 12.38
C LEU A 142 5.58 2.02 13.61
N ARG A 143 6.24 2.82 14.45
CA ARG A 143 6.83 2.33 15.71
C ARG A 143 5.77 1.92 16.71
N GLU A 144 4.70 2.68 16.84
CA GLU A 144 3.55 2.32 17.70
C GLU A 144 2.91 1.01 17.23
N ASN A 145 2.63 0.87 15.94
CA ASN A 145 2.10 -0.36 15.36
C ASN A 145 3.04 -1.56 15.59
N GLN A 146 4.35 -1.37 15.38
CA GLN A 146 5.32 -2.44 15.61
C GLN A 146 5.31 -2.90 17.08
N ARG A 147 5.13 -1.99 18.05
CA ARG A 147 5.00 -2.37 19.47
C ARG A 147 3.75 -3.20 19.71
N LEU A 148 2.63 -2.90 19.05
CA LEU A 148 1.42 -3.73 19.14
C LEU A 148 1.66 -5.14 18.57
N VAL A 149 2.30 -5.22 17.40
CA VAL A 149 2.65 -6.50 16.76
C VAL A 149 3.62 -7.31 17.62
N ASP A 150 4.68 -6.68 18.14
CA ASP A 150 5.69 -7.36 18.98
C ASP A 150 5.06 -7.90 20.27
N ARG A 151 4.16 -7.15 20.92
CA ARG A 151 3.41 -7.64 22.10
C ARG A 151 2.50 -8.80 21.76
N ALA A 152 1.77 -8.74 20.65
CA ALA A 152 0.88 -9.81 20.23
C ALA A 152 1.67 -11.09 19.89
N ALA A 153 2.81 -10.96 19.21
CA ALA A 153 3.69 -12.08 18.92
C ALA A 153 4.24 -12.73 20.20
N ALA A 154 4.73 -11.92 21.15
CA ALA A 154 5.24 -12.44 22.42
C ALA A 154 4.17 -13.18 23.24
N GLU A 155 2.91 -12.70 23.22
CA GLU A 155 1.79 -13.36 23.87
C GLU A 155 1.42 -14.68 23.19
N LEU A 156 1.39 -14.71 21.86
CA LEU A 156 1.18 -15.95 21.10
C LEU A 156 2.27 -16.98 21.42
N ASP A 157 3.54 -16.57 21.43
CA ASP A 157 4.65 -17.46 21.77
C ASP A 157 4.53 -18.00 23.20
N ALA A 158 3.98 -17.22 24.14
CA ALA A 158 3.75 -17.66 25.52
C ALA A 158 2.62 -18.68 25.61
N LEU A 159 1.52 -18.48 24.87
CA LEU A 159 0.41 -19.44 24.77
C LEU A 159 0.89 -20.76 24.16
N ASP A 160 1.72 -20.70 23.13
CA ASP A 160 2.23 -21.88 22.44
C ASP A 160 3.12 -22.73 23.36
N ARG A 161 4.03 -22.08 24.09
CA ARG A 161 4.85 -22.74 25.11
C ARG A 161 4.00 -23.36 26.24
N ALA A 162 2.93 -22.68 26.66
CA ALA A 162 2.03 -23.20 27.70
C ALA A 162 1.24 -24.42 27.22
N GLN A 163 0.76 -24.42 25.97
CA GLN A 163 0.08 -25.56 25.37
C GLN A 163 1.00 -26.77 25.23
N GLU A 164 2.22 -26.54 24.75
CA GLU A 164 3.25 -27.57 24.62
C GLU A 164 3.59 -28.19 25.98
N ALA A 165 3.78 -27.38 27.02
CA ALA A 165 4.04 -27.84 28.38
C ALA A 165 2.86 -28.65 28.97
N ALA A 166 1.63 -28.35 28.56
CA ALA A 166 0.42 -29.08 28.94
C ALA A 166 0.18 -30.34 28.10
N GLY A 167 1.04 -30.65 27.12
CA GLY A 167 0.84 -31.76 26.17
C GLY A 167 -0.36 -31.56 25.24
N ILE A 168 -0.86 -30.33 25.11
CA ILE A 168 -1.95 -29.99 24.19
C ILE A 168 -1.31 -29.78 22.81
N PRO A 169 -1.72 -30.54 21.78
CA PRO A 169 -1.19 -30.35 20.43
C PRO A 169 -1.49 -28.93 19.95
N LEU A 170 -0.47 -28.28 19.40
CA LEU A 170 -0.62 -26.94 18.84
C LEU A 170 -1.66 -26.97 17.71
N PRO A 171 -2.43 -25.87 17.52
CA PRO A 171 -3.34 -25.77 16.39
C PRO A 171 -2.58 -26.01 15.09
N PRO A 172 -3.11 -26.81 14.15
CA PRO A 172 -2.44 -27.07 12.89
C PRO A 172 -2.19 -25.74 12.17
N GLU A 173 -1.03 -25.62 11.55
CA GLU A 173 -0.70 -24.45 10.73
C GLU A 173 -1.78 -24.30 9.65
N PRO A 174 -2.37 -23.11 9.46
CA PRO A 174 -3.36 -22.93 8.42
C PRO A 174 -2.75 -23.33 7.08
N PRO A 175 -3.49 -24.07 6.24
CA PRO A 175 -2.98 -24.47 4.95
C PRO A 175 -2.56 -23.22 4.16
N PRO A 176 -1.47 -23.29 3.37
CA PRO A 176 -1.03 -22.16 2.56
C PRO A 176 -2.21 -21.66 1.73
N ALA A 177 -2.34 -20.33 1.63
CA ALA A 177 -3.42 -19.72 0.88
C ALA A 177 -3.45 -20.32 -0.54
N PRO A 178 -4.61 -20.79 -1.03
CA PRO A 178 -4.66 -21.48 -2.30
C PRO A 178 -4.19 -20.51 -3.40
N LEU A 179 -3.18 -20.93 -4.16
CA LEU A 179 -2.71 -20.20 -5.34
C LEU A 179 -3.90 -19.93 -6.28
N LEU A 180 -4.77 -20.93 -6.41
CA LEU A 180 -6.06 -20.88 -7.10
C LEU A 180 -7.16 -20.38 -6.17
N SER A 181 -7.19 -19.07 -5.90
CA SER A 181 -8.34 -18.43 -5.25
C SER A 181 -9.07 -17.53 -6.24
N LEU A 182 -10.39 -17.42 -6.09
CA LEU A 182 -11.23 -16.53 -6.91
C LEU A 182 -10.67 -15.10 -6.91
N ARG A 183 -10.22 -14.64 -5.74
CA ARG A 183 -9.60 -13.32 -5.58
C ARG A 183 -8.33 -13.16 -6.41
N ASN A 184 -7.44 -14.16 -6.44
CA ASN A 184 -6.22 -14.11 -7.23
C ASN A 184 -6.54 -14.13 -8.73
N GLY A 185 -7.50 -14.97 -9.14
CA GLY A 185 -7.99 -15.02 -10.52
C GLY A 185 -8.54 -13.68 -10.99
N LEU A 186 -9.44 -13.06 -10.21
CA LEU A 186 -9.99 -11.74 -10.51
C LEU A 186 -8.93 -10.63 -10.51
N THR A 187 -7.93 -10.71 -9.62
CA THR A 187 -6.83 -9.75 -9.59
C THR A 187 -6.01 -9.84 -10.89
N LEU A 188 -5.64 -11.05 -11.31
CA LEU A 188 -4.92 -11.27 -12.57
C LEU A 188 -5.77 -10.92 -13.80
N LEU A 189 -7.09 -11.08 -13.71
CA LEU A 189 -8.02 -10.76 -14.79
C LEU A 189 -8.14 -9.25 -15.02
N ILE A 190 -8.14 -8.45 -13.94
CA ILE A 190 -8.47 -7.01 -14.01
C ILE A 190 -7.21 -6.13 -13.95
N ALA A 191 -6.24 -6.46 -13.08
CA ALA A 191 -5.08 -5.59 -12.83
C ALA A 191 -4.23 -5.24 -14.07
N PRO A 192 -4.04 -6.14 -15.07
CA PRO A 192 -3.26 -5.82 -16.26
C PRO A 192 -3.87 -4.68 -17.09
N TRP A 193 -5.18 -4.46 -17.01
CA TRP A 193 -5.85 -3.40 -17.76
C TRP A 193 -5.56 -2.00 -17.22
N LEU A 194 -5.17 -1.87 -15.96
CA LEU A 194 -4.87 -0.56 -15.36
C LEU A 194 -3.68 0.14 -16.06
N PRO A 195 -2.51 -0.50 -16.24
CA PRO A 195 -1.43 0.06 -17.05
C PRO A 195 -1.82 0.34 -18.50
N TYR A 196 -2.59 -0.56 -19.14
CA TYR A 196 -3.07 -0.36 -20.51
C TYR A 196 -3.88 0.93 -20.62
N PHE A 197 -4.92 1.10 -19.80
CA PHE A 197 -5.76 2.30 -19.84
C PHE A 197 -4.98 3.55 -19.45
N TYR A 198 -4.06 3.46 -18.48
CA TYR A 198 -3.20 4.59 -18.14
C TYR A 198 -2.37 5.03 -19.35
N TRP A 199 -1.68 4.12 -20.02
CA TRP A 199 -0.86 4.52 -21.15
C TRP A 199 -1.69 5.00 -22.34
N THR A 200 -2.75 4.29 -22.71
CA THR A 200 -3.58 4.71 -23.85
C THR A 200 -4.28 6.03 -23.61
N LEU A 201 -4.96 6.18 -22.48
CA LEU A 201 -5.79 7.36 -22.23
C LEU A 201 -4.96 8.56 -21.77
N VAL A 202 -3.93 8.35 -20.94
CA VAL A 202 -3.16 9.44 -20.34
C VAL A 202 -1.90 9.75 -21.15
N VAL A 203 -1.07 8.75 -21.44
CA VAL A 203 0.22 8.98 -22.12
C VAL A 203 0.04 9.26 -23.60
N TRP A 204 -0.74 8.43 -24.29
CA TRP A 204 -1.00 8.55 -25.72
C TRP A 204 -2.28 9.32 -26.04
N ARG A 205 -2.93 9.92 -25.03
CA ARG A 205 -4.08 10.82 -25.19
C ARG A 205 -5.23 10.23 -26.01
N GLY A 206 -5.45 8.92 -25.87
CA GLY A 206 -6.47 8.18 -26.61
C GLY A 206 -6.02 7.65 -27.96
N ASP A 207 -4.74 7.74 -28.31
CA ASP A 207 -4.20 7.10 -29.51
C ASP A 207 -3.87 5.62 -29.25
N PHE A 208 -4.78 4.75 -29.69
CA PHE A 208 -4.68 3.30 -29.52
C PHE A 208 -3.61 2.65 -30.42
N SER A 209 -3.11 3.36 -31.44
CA SER A 209 -2.11 2.80 -32.38
C SER A 209 -0.75 2.51 -31.71
N HIS A 210 -0.48 3.17 -30.59
CA HIS A 210 0.75 2.99 -29.79
C HIS A 210 0.65 1.86 -28.76
N THR A 211 -0.51 1.21 -28.63
CA THR A 211 -0.71 0.08 -27.72
C THR A 211 -0.94 -1.24 -28.43
N SER A 212 -0.20 -2.28 -28.01
CA SER A 212 -0.62 -3.66 -28.24
C SER A 212 -1.58 -4.13 -27.15
N LEU A 213 -2.67 -4.79 -27.54
CA LEU A 213 -3.61 -5.46 -26.63
C LEU A 213 -3.06 -6.80 -26.11
N HIS A 214 -2.16 -7.42 -26.86
CA HIS A 214 -1.75 -8.82 -26.68
C HIS A 214 -1.28 -9.17 -25.25
N PRO A 215 -0.32 -8.45 -24.63
CA PRO A 215 0.19 -8.83 -23.31
C PRO A 215 -0.88 -8.72 -22.20
N TRP A 216 -1.85 -7.82 -22.36
CA TRP A 216 -2.91 -7.61 -21.37
C TRP A 216 -3.98 -8.69 -21.46
N VAL A 217 -4.34 -9.08 -22.68
CA VAL A 217 -5.27 -10.19 -22.95
C VAL A 217 -4.68 -11.50 -22.45
N GLU A 218 -3.40 -11.79 -22.72
CA GLU A 218 -2.73 -13.01 -22.25
C GLU A 218 -2.79 -13.18 -20.73
N ILE A 219 -2.40 -12.13 -19.98
CA ILE A 219 -2.44 -12.19 -18.52
C ILE A 219 -3.90 -12.30 -18.02
N SER A 220 -4.84 -11.65 -18.69
CA SER A 220 -6.26 -11.75 -18.37
C SER A 220 -6.81 -13.15 -18.62
N VAL A 221 -6.40 -13.83 -19.68
CA VAL A 221 -6.77 -15.23 -19.96
C VAL A 221 -6.23 -16.16 -18.89
N VAL A 222 -5.00 -15.95 -18.41
CA VAL A 222 -4.47 -16.68 -17.25
C VAL A 222 -5.32 -16.42 -16.01
N GLY A 223 -5.67 -15.16 -15.74
CA GLY A 223 -6.57 -14.79 -14.63
C GLY A 223 -7.95 -15.45 -14.74
N LEU A 224 -8.53 -15.51 -15.95
CA LEU A 224 -9.79 -16.19 -16.22
C LEU A 224 -9.68 -17.68 -15.93
N PHE A 225 -8.61 -18.33 -16.39
CA PHE A 225 -8.38 -19.75 -16.13
C PHE A 225 -8.26 -20.05 -14.64
N VAL A 226 -7.49 -19.25 -13.90
CA VAL A 226 -7.38 -19.34 -12.43
C VAL A 226 -8.74 -19.16 -11.77
N THR A 227 -9.55 -18.19 -12.23
CA THR A 227 -10.91 -17.93 -11.71
C THR A 227 -11.81 -19.15 -11.93
N VAL A 228 -11.84 -19.71 -13.15
CA VAL A 228 -12.65 -20.88 -13.48
C VAL A 228 -12.22 -22.11 -12.67
N LEU A 229 -10.92 -22.34 -12.54
CA LEU A 229 -10.41 -23.44 -11.71
C LEU A 229 -10.75 -23.26 -10.23
N ALA A 230 -10.65 -22.03 -9.70
CA ALA A 230 -11.04 -21.73 -8.32
C ALA A 230 -12.54 -22.00 -8.08
N LEU A 231 -13.40 -21.62 -9.03
CA LEU A 231 -14.85 -21.89 -8.96
C LEU A 231 -15.18 -23.38 -9.03
N LYS A 232 -14.44 -24.16 -9.82
CA LYS A 232 -14.60 -25.63 -9.90
C LYS A 232 -14.00 -26.36 -8.69
N GLY A 233 -13.00 -25.75 -8.06
CA GLY A 233 -12.24 -26.27 -6.93
C GLY A 233 -12.79 -25.93 -5.56
N GLU A 234 -14.00 -25.37 -5.45
CA GLU A 234 -14.79 -25.36 -4.21
C GLU A 234 -15.75 -26.57 -4.23
N PRO A 235 -15.36 -27.76 -3.76
CA PRO A 235 -16.32 -28.85 -3.60
C PRO A 235 -17.13 -28.53 -2.35
N THR A 236 -18.45 -28.35 -2.51
CA THR A 236 -19.52 -28.83 -1.60
C THR A 236 -19.24 -28.93 -0.10
N ARG A 237 -18.48 -28.03 0.53
CA ARG A 237 -18.33 -27.94 2.00
C ARG A 237 -19.65 -27.59 2.71
N GLY A 238 -20.69 -27.27 1.95
CA GLY A 238 -22.06 -27.11 2.45
C GLY A 238 -22.78 -28.43 2.74
N ALA A 239 -22.35 -29.57 2.16
CA ALA A 239 -23.05 -30.85 2.36
C ALA A 239 -22.74 -31.49 3.73
N GLU A 240 -21.48 -31.46 4.19
CA GLU A 240 -21.08 -32.08 5.46
C GLU A 240 -21.59 -31.33 6.72
N ARG A 241 -21.92 -30.04 6.61
CA ARG A 241 -22.54 -29.29 7.74
C ARG A 241 -24.02 -29.60 7.94
N SER A 242 -24.69 -30.24 6.98
CA SER A 242 -26.11 -30.60 7.08
C SER A 242 -26.35 -31.95 7.76
N GLU A 243 -25.32 -32.79 7.93
CA GLU A 243 -25.45 -34.13 8.55
C GLU A 243 -24.95 -34.19 10.00
N ALA A 244 -24.44 -33.07 10.54
CA ALA A 244 -23.93 -32.97 11.92
C ALA A 244 -24.89 -32.24 12.90
N ASN A 245 -26.15 -32.02 12.50
CA ASN A 245 -27.26 -31.51 13.33
C ASN A 245 -28.42 -32.51 13.28
#